data_AF-A0A2V8J763-F1
#
_entry.id   AF-A0A2V8J763-F1
#
_cell.length_a   1.000
_cell.length_b   1.000
_cell.length_c   1.000
_cell.angle_alpha   90.00
_cell.angle_beta   90.00
_cell.angle_gamma   90.00
#
_symmetry.space_group_name_H-M   'P 1'
#
loop_
_entity.id
_entity.type
_entity.pdbx_description
1 polymer ?
#
loop_
_entity_poly.entity_id
_entity_poly.type
_entity_poly.pdbx_seq_one_letter_code
_entity_poly.pdbx_strand_id
1 'polypeptide(L)'
;MNVRRVVIVTKPKQPQVARVAGELVGWFESKNIEASLAPETAAKADLTIVVGGDGTLLAAARLLDDRQIPILAINHGGLGFLTEVTLEEMYPAIERVLAGQFITEH
;
A
#
# COMPACT_ATOMS: atom_id res chain seq x y z
N MET A 1 0.09 13.00 8.25
CA MET A 1 -1.29 12.50 8.08
C MET A 1 -1.66 11.68 9.31
N ASN A 2 -2.91 11.69 9.79
CA ASN A 2 -3.30 10.84 10.93
C ASN A 2 -3.77 9.47 10.41
N VAL A 3 -2.83 8.54 10.23
CA VAL A 3 -3.10 7.17 9.76
C VAL A 3 -3.24 6.24 10.97
N ARG A 4 -4.39 5.59 11.10
CA ARG A 4 -4.68 4.59 12.15
C ARG A 4 -4.95 3.21 11.57
N ARG A 5 -5.50 3.13 10.36
CA ARG A 5 -5.75 1.89 9.65
C ARG A 5 -5.13 1.89 8.26
N VAL A 6 -4.41 0.83 7.95
CA VAL A 6 -3.82 0.57 6.64
C VAL A 6 -4.33 -0.76 6.11
N VAL A 7 -4.63 -0.79 4.80
CA VAL A 7 -4.92 -2.04 4.10
C VAL A 7 -3.85 -2.27 3.05
N ILE A 8 -3.27 -3.47 3.06
CA ILE A 8 -2.21 -3.89 2.15
C ILE A 8 -2.83 -4.81 1.10
N VAL A 9 -2.90 -4.34 -0.14
CA VAL A 9 -3.43 -5.07 -1.29
C VAL A 9 -2.27 -5.70 -2.06
N THR A 10 -2.36 -7.01 -2.28
CA THR A 10 -1.30 -7.78 -2.93
C THR A 10 -1.86 -8.77 -3.94
N LYS A 11 -0.99 -9.40 -4.73
CA LYS A 11 -1.38 -10.53 -5.59
C LYS A 11 -1.14 -11.86 -4.86
N PRO A 12 -2.17 -12.70 -4.67
CA PRO A 12 -2.14 -13.87 -3.77
C PRO A 12 -1.26 -15.05 -4.19
N LYS A 13 -0.55 -14.99 -5.33
CA LYS A 13 0.18 -16.13 -5.91
C LYS A 13 1.71 -15.96 -5.98
N GLN A 14 2.28 -14.95 -5.33
CA GLN A 14 3.74 -14.73 -5.32
C GLN A 14 4.28 -14.84 -3.88
N PRO A 15 5.09 -15.88 -3.56
CA PRO A 15 5.60 -16.09 -2.19
C PRO A 15 6.39 -14.90 -1.63
N GLN A 16 7.18 -14.23 -2.46
CA GLN A 16 7.97 -13.08 -2.04
C GLN A 16 7.08 -11.87 -1.70
N VAL A 17 6.01 -11.63 -2.46
CA VAL A 17 5.02 -10.59 -2.17
C VAL A 17 4.31 -10.86 -0.84
N ALA A 18 3.92 -12.12 -0.60
CA ALA A 18 3.26 -12.51 0.66
C ALA A 18 4.17 -12.26 1.87
N ARG A 19 5.48 -12.53 1.73
CA ARG A 19 6.48 -12.23 2.75
C ARG A 19 6.56 -10.73 3.03
N VAL A 20 6.74 -9.89 2.00
CA VAL A 20 6.80 -8.43 2.14
C VAL A 20 5.53 -7.89 2.80
N ALA A 21 4.37 -8.42 2.43
CA ALA A 21 3.10 -8.02 3.02
C ALA A 21 3.03 -8.32 4.52
N GLY A 22 3.50 -9.50 4.95
CA GLY A 22 3.60 -9.85 6.37
C GLY A 22 4.60 -8.97 7.13
N GLU A 23 5.74 -8.65 6.52
CA GLU A 23 6.73 -7.73 7.09
C GLU A 23 6.13 -6.32 7.28
N LEU A 24 5.35 -5.83 6.31
CA LEU A 24 4.65 -4.55 6.39
C LEU A 24 3.59 -4.54 7.50
N VAL A 25 2.81 -5.60 7.66
CA VAL A 25 1.83 -5.72 8.76
C VAL A 25 2.53 -5.53 10.10
N GLY A 26 3.58 -6.32 10.37
CA GLY A 26 4.33 -6.22 11.62
C GLY A 26 4.98 -4.85 11.82
N TRP A 27 5.46 -4.21 10.75
CA TRP A 27 6.04 -2.88 10.81
C TRP A 27 5.01 -1.80 11.18
N PHE A 28 3.81 -1.82 10.59
CA PHE A 28 2.73 -0.88 10.96
C PHE A 28 2.25 -1.12 12.39
N GLU A 29 2.08 -2.38 12.79
CA GLU A 29 1.70 -2.74 14.16
C GLU A 29 2.71 -2.23 15.19
N SER A 30 4.02 -2.31 14.89
CA SER A 30 5.07 -1.75 15.75
C SER A 30 4.98 -0.24 15.96
N LYS A 31 4.27 0.47 15.07
CA LYS A 31 3.99 1.91 15.15
C LYS A 31 2.58 2.22 15.68
N ASN A 32 1.87 1.23 16.22
CA ASN A 32 0.48 1.33 16.68
C ASN A 32 -0.53 1.69 15.57
N ILE A 33 -0.29 1.20 14.36
CA ILE A 33 -1.19 1.35 13.21
C ILE A 33 -1.80 -0.03 12.89
N GLU A 34 -3.12 -0.11 12.82
CA GLU A 34 -3.83 -1.34 12.46
C GLU A 34 -3.55 -1.65 10.98
N ALA A 35 -3.03 -2.83 10.68
CA ALA A 35 -2.74 -3.26 9.31
C ALA A 35 -3.48 -4.57 8.97
N SER A 36 -4.06 -4.64 7.78
CA SER A 36 -4.79 -5.82 7.31
C SER A 36 -4.47 -6.18 5.87
N LEU A 37 -4.51 -7.48 5.57
CA LEU A 37 -4.39 -8.05 4.22
C LEU A 37 -5.76 -8.33 3.58
N ALA A 38 -6.86 -7.84 4.18
CA ALA A 38 -8.24 -8.05 3.73
C ALA A 38 -8.69 -6.90 2.81
N PRO A 39 -8.63 -7.04 1.47
CA PRO A 39 -8.90 -5.93 0.54
C PRO A 39 -10.35 -5.41 0.63
N GLU A 40 -11.29 -6.23 1.07
CA GLU A 40 -12.68 -5.85 1.34
C GLU A 40 -12.82 -4.78 2.44
N THR A 41 -11.78 -4.60 3.26
CA THR A 41 -11.74 -3.56 4.30
C THR A 41 -11.12 -2.25 3.84
N ALA A 42 -10.59 -2.18 2.61
CA ALA A 42 -9.89 -1.02 2.06
C ALA A 42 -10.74 0.26 2.12
N ALA A 43 -12.06 0.14 1.95
CA ALA A 43 -13.02 1.24 2.06
C ALA A 43 -13.08 1.94 3.44
N LYS A 44 -12.50 1.34 4.48
CA LYS A 44 -12.43 1.85 5.87
C LYS A 44 -11.01 2.20 6.30
N ALA A 45 -10.03 2.13 5.39
CA ALA A 45 -8.64 2.45 5.66
C ALA A 45 -8.40 3.96 5.55
N ASP A 46 -7.37 4.44 6.24
CA ASP A 46 -6.86 5.80 6.04
C ASP A 46 -5.84 5.83 4.90
N LEU A 47 -5.21 4.69 4.59
CA LEU A 47 -4.19 4.53 3.56
C LEU A 47 -4.26 3.11 2.98
N THR A 48 -4.19 2.99 1.66
CA THR A 48 -4.02 1.72 0.97
C THR A 48 -2.59 1.57 0.48
N ILE A 49 -1.94 0.47 0.84
CA ILE A 49 -0.62 0.11 0.33
C ILE A 49 -0.81 -0.99 -0.72
N VAL A 50 -0.28 -0.80 -1.91
CA VAL A 50 -0.28 -1.83 -2.96
C VAL A 50 1.12 -2.41 -3.05
N VAL A 51 1.26 -3.73 -2.99
CA VAL A 51 2.52 -4.43 -3.28
C VAL A 51 2.33 -5.28 -4.54
N GLY A 52 2.89 -4.82 -5.65
CA GLY A 52 2.73 -5.41 -6.98
C GLY A 52 2.97 -4.40 -8.10
N GLY A 53 2.61 -4.75 -9.33
CA GLY A 53 2.69 -3.83 -10.47
C GLY A 53 1.36 -3.12 -10.78
N ASP A 54 1.30 -2.44 -11.92
CA ASP A 54 0.15 -1.64 -12.38
C ASP A 54 -1.20 -2.39 -12.30
N GLY A 55 -1.23 -3.67 -12.68
CA GLY A 55 -2.46 -4.47 -12.59
C GLY A 55 -3.00 -4.64 -11.17
N THR A 56 -2.12 -4.71 -10.16
CA THR A 56 -2.51 -4.76 -8.75
C THR A 56 -3.00 -3.39 -8.27
N LEU A 57 -2.33 -2.31 -8.71
CA LEU A 57 -2.75 -0.94 -8.40
C LEU A 57 -4.14 -0.64 -8.96
N LEU A 58 -4.39 -0.96 -10.25
CA LEU A 58 -5.70 -0.77 -10.86
C LEU A 58 -6.79 -1.60 -10.20
N ALA A 59 -6.47 -2.82 -9.74
CA ALA A 59 -7.40 -3.62 -8.96
C ALA A 59 -7.72 -2.96 -7.61
N ALA A 60 -6.73 -2.42 -6.91
CA ALA A 60 -6.92 -1.71 -5.65
C ALA A 60 -7.74 -0.42 -5.85
N ALA A 61 -7.47 0.37 -6.89
CA ALA A 61 -8.23 1.57 -7.21
C ALA A 61 -9.73 1.26 -7.42
N ARG A 62 -10.05 0.15 -8.11
CA ARG A 62 -11.45 -0.30 -8.29
C ARG A 62 -12.12 -0.73 -6.98
N LEU A 63 -11.38 -1.18 -5.96
CA LEU A 63 -11.94 -1.51 -4.65
C LEU A 63 -12.29 -0.26 -3.85
N LEU A 64 -11.59 0.84 -4.08
CA LEU A 64 -11.81 2.11 -3.40
C LEU A 64 -12.93 2.92 -4.05
N ASP A 65 -13.24 2.67 -5.33
CA ASP A 65 -14.29 3.37 -6.07
C ASP A 65 -14.09 4.90 -5.97
N ASP A 66 -15.14 5.69 -5.74
CA ASP A 66 -15.04 7.16 -5.59
C ASP A 66 -14.45 7.63 -4.23
N ARG A 67 -13.93 6.73 -3.39
CA ARG A 67 -13.39 7.10 -2.08
C ARG A 67 -12.03 7.77 -2.20
N GLN A 68 -11.87 8.88 -1.50
CA GLN A 68 -10.62 9.66 -1.43
C GLN A 68 -9.61 9.04 -0.45
N ILE A 69 -9.33 7.74 -0.60
CA ILE A 69 -8.33 7.02 0.20
C ILE A 69 -7.03 6.96 -0.62
N PRO A 70 -5.92 7.54 -0.14
CA PRO A 70 -4.66 7.54 -0.88
C PRO A 70 -4.14 6.12 -1.07
N ILE A 71 -3.53 5.88 -2.24
CA ILE A 71 -2.85 4.64 -2.58
C ILE A 71 -1.35 4.90 -2.69
N LEU A 72 -0.54 4.17 -1.94
CA LEU A 72 0.91 4.08 -2.17
C LEU A 72 1.22 2.76 -2.86
N ALA A 73 1.73 2.82 -4.09
CA ALA A 73 2.03 1.64 -4.88
C ALA A 73 3.52 1.30 -4.87
N ILE A 74 3.85 0.14 -4.31
CA ILE A 74 5.20 -0.40 -4.20
C ILE A 74 5.36 -1.52 -5.22
N ASN A 75 6.28 -1.30 -6.13
CA ASN A 75 6.65 -2.23 -7.16
C ASN A 75 7.56 -3.34 -6.62
N HIS A 76 7.11 -4.58 -6.79
CA HIS A 76 7.84 -5.79 -6.41
C HIS A 76 8.59 -6.43 -7.62
N GLY A 77 8.71 -5.72 -8.75
CA GLY A 77 9.38 -6.19 -9.97
C GLY A 77 10.14 -5.08 -10.71
N GLY A 78 10.24 -5.20 -12.04
CA GLY A 78 10.78 -4.13 -12.88
C GLY A 78 9.85 -2.93 -12.95
N LEU A 79 10.35 -1.76 -13.37
CA LEU A 79 9.61 -0.48 -13.46
C LEU A 79 8.23 -0.66 -14.14
N GLY A 80 7.17 -0.38 -13.38
CA GLY A 80 5.79 -0.23 -13.88
C GLY A 80 5.55 1.22 -14.32
N PHE A 81 4.52 1.45 -15.12
CA PHE A 81 4.21 2.82 -15.57
C PHE A 81 3.57 3.66 -14.45
N LEU A 82 2.84 3.01 -13.52
CA LEU A 82 2.10 3.66 -12.44
C LEU A 82 2.71 3.40 -11.05
N THR A 83 3.56 2.39 -10.93
CA THR A 83 4.20 2.01 -9.65
C THR A 83 5.65 2.46 -9.63
N GLU A 84 5.90 3.64 -9.07
CA GLU A 84 7.23 4.28 -9.06
C GLU A 84 8.10 3.88 -7.86
N VAL A 85 7.50 3.49 -6.72
CA VAL A 85 8.25 3.16 -5.50
C VAL A 85 8.76 1.72 -5.58
N THR A 86 10.06 1.50 -5.44
CA THR A 86 10.64 0.15 -5.40
C THR A 86 10.55 -0.47 -3.99
N LEU A 87 10.79 -1.79 -3.87
CA LEU A 87 10.91 -2.44 -2.55
C LEU A 87 12.02 -1.85 -1.69
N GLU A 88 13.11 -1.38 -2.29
CA GLU A 88 14.25 -0.77 -1.59
C GLU A 88 13.88 0.58 -0.99
N GLU A 89 12.97 1.31 -1.65
CA GLU A 89 12.48 2.64 -1.23
C GLU A 89 11.21 2.58 -0.38
N MET A 90 10.67 1.37 -0.17
CA MET A 90 9.38 1.14 0.47
C MET A 90 9.24 1.83 1.83
N TYR A 91 10.13 1.53 2.78
CA TYR A 91 10.04 2.10 4.13
C TYR A 91 10.23 3.63 4.13
N PRO A 92 11.25 4.20 3.46
CA PRO A 92 11.36 5.66 3.31
C PRO A 92 10.12 6.32 2.71
N ALA A 93 9.52 5.72 1.68
CA ALA A 93 8.31 6.25 1.05
C ALA A 93 7.10 6.23 2.00
N ILE A 94 6.90 5.12 2.72
CA ILE A 94 5.82 5.01 3.72
C ILE A 94 6.01 6.04 4.82
N GLU A 95 7.22 6.24 5.34
CA GLU A 95 7.48 7.22 6.39
C GLU A 95 7.19 8.66 5.93
N ARG A 96 7.52 9.00 4.69
CA ARG A 96 7.12 10.29 4.09
C ARG A 96 5.60 10.46 4.03
N VAL A 97 4.87 9.42 3.63
CA VAL A 97 3.39 9.45 3.58
C VAL A 97 2.80 9.65 4.98
N LEU A 98 3.29 8.90 5.98
CA LEU A 98 2.86 9.05 7.37
C LEU A 98 3.15 10.47 7.89
N ALA A 99 4.30 11.05 7.54
CA ALA A 99 4.64 12.44 7.83
C ALA A 99 3.80 13.47 7.07
N GLY A 100 2.97 13.06 6.10
CA GLY A 100 2.19 13.96 5.25
C GLY A 100 2.99 14.63 4.14
N GLN A 101 4.15 14.08 3.79
CA GLN A 101 5.11 14.61 2.81
C GLN A 101 4.95 13.91 1.45
N PHE A 102 3.75 14.01 0.88
CA PHE A 102 3.40 13.41 -0.41
C PHE A 102 2.47 14.33 -1.22
N ILE A 103 2.35 14.05 -2.51
CA ILE A 103 1.40 14.68 -3.41
C ILE A 103 0.48 13.57 -3.93
N THR A 104 -0.82 13.85 -4.00
CA THR A 104 -1.78 12.96 -4.66
C THR A 104 -1.99 13.43 -6.08
N GLU A 105 -1.91 12.51 -7.03
CA GLU A 105 -2.35 12.72 -8.40
C GLU A 105 -3.79 12.19 -8.54
N HIS A 106 -4.64 12.94 -9.23
CA HIS A 106 -6.07 12.65 -9.43
C HIS A 106 -6.35 12.20 -10.86
#